data_AF-A0A382NSN7-F1
#
_entry.id   AF-A0A382NSN7-F1
#
_cell.length_a   1.000
_cell.length_b   1.000
_cell.length_c   1.000
_cell.angle_alpha   90.00
_cell.angle_beta   90.00
_cell.angle_gamma   90.00
#
_symmetry.space_group_name_H-M   'P 1'
#
loop_
_entity.id
_entity.type
_entity.pdbx_description
1 polymer ?
#
loop_
_entity_poly.entity_id
_entity_poly.type
_entity_poly.pdbx_seq_one_letter_code
_entity_poly.pdbx_strand_id
1 'polypeptide(L)' 'MSETMVDENQEKTFEQAMKRLEEIVERMENGDLSLDDSLSLFEEGIGLARTCSNRLNDVEGRIQKLVRIEDGKFILEEFG' A
#
# COMPACT_ATOMS: atom_id res chain seq x y z
N MET A 1 -2.03 1.93 -28.55
CA MET A 1 -2.54 2.56 -27.31
C MET A 1 -2.01 1.71 -26.18
N SER A 2 -0.98 2.20 -25.51
CA SER A 2 -0.17 1.48 -24.52
C SER A 2 -0.93 1.41 -23.20
N GLU A 3 -1.57 0.28 -22.96
CA GLU A 3 -2.18 -0.08 -21.68
C GLU A 3 -1.11 -0.03 -20.58
N THR A 4 -1.33 0.85 -19.60
CA THR A 4 -0.51 1.00 -18.42
C THR A 4 -0.44 -0.36 -17.71
N MET A 5 0.72 -1.04 -17.73
CA MET A 5 0.90 -2.39 -17.16
C MET A 5 0.74 -2.39 -15.63
N VAL A 6 -0.47 -2.29 -15.10
CA VAL A 6 -0.70 -2.60 -13.68
C VAL A 6 -0.59 -4.11 -13.55
N ASP A 7 0.32 -4.60 -12.71
CA ASP A 7 0.42 -6.04 -12.44
C ASP A 7 -0.82 -6.44 -11.63
N GLU A 8 -1.74 -7.15 -12.27
CA GLU A 8 -3.04 -7.57 -11.71
C GLU A 8 -2.90 -8.38 -10.41
N ASN A 9 -1.87 -9.21 -10.30
CA ASN A 9 -1.64 -10.05 -9.11
C ASN A 9 -1.33 -9.19 -7.88
N GLN A 10 -0.62 -8.12 -8.18
CA GLN A 10 -0.02 -7.16 -7.30
C GLN A 10 -1.07 -6.10 -6.87
N GLU A 11 -2.06 -5.81 -7.72
CA GLU A 11 -3.28 -5.06 -7.37
C GLU A 11 -4.21 -5.89 -6.46
N LYS A 12 -4.45 -7.16 -6.80
CA LYS A 12 -5.20 -8.09 -5.92
C LYS A 12 -4.57 -8.20 -4.54
N THR A 13 -3.24 -8.21 -4.45
CA THR A 13 -2.52 -8.23 -3.17
C THR A 13 -2.79 -6.98 -2.34
N PHE A 14 -2.87 -5.80 -2.97
CA PHE A 14 -3.20 -4.56 -2.28
C PHE A 14 -4.64 -4.56 -1.76
N GLU A 15 -5.61 -4.91 -2.61
CA GLU A 15 -7.02 -4.98 -2.21
C GLU A 15 -7.25 -5.97 -1.07
N GLN A 16 -6.60 -7.14 -1.13
CA GLN A 16 -6.65 -8.14 -0.07
C GLN A 16 -6.04 -7.62 1.23
N ALA A 17 -4.89 -6.96 1.15
CA ALA A 17 -4.24 -6.40 2.33
C ALA A 17 -5.08 -5.28 2.97
N MET A 18 -5.73 -4.45 2.14
CA MET A 18 -6.60 -3.38 2.62
C MET A 18 -7.84 -3.94 3.31
N LYS A 19 -8.52 -4.89 2.67
CA LYS A 19 -9.68 -5.56 3.24
C LYS A 19 -9.34 -6.21 4.59
N ARG A 20 -8.18 -6.86 4.68
CA ARG A 20 -7.74 -7.48 5.94
C ARG A 20 -7.47 -6.43 7.02
N LEU A 21 -6.91 -5.28 6.65
CA LEU A 21 -6.71 -4.17 7.58
C LEU A 21 -8.04 -3.66 8.16
N GLU A 22 -9.06 -3.52 7.33
CA GLU A 22 -10.41 -3.12 7.74
C GLU A 22 -11.01 -4.13 8.73
N GLU A 23 -10.91 -5.43 8.44
CA GLU A 23 -11.35 -6.50 9.35
C GLU A 23 -10.63 -6.45 10.70
N ILE A 24 -9.32 -6.16 10.70
CA ILE A 24 -8.53 -6.02 11.92
C ILE A 24 -9.02 -4.83 12.75
N VAL A 25 -9.22 -3.67 12.12
CA VAL A 25 -9.73 -2.47 12.79
C VAL A 25 -11.09 -2.75 13.41
N GLU A 26 -12.02 -3.34 12.66
CA GLU A 26 -13.35 -3.71 13.16
C GLU A 26 -13.25 -4.64 14.38
N ARG A 27 -12.38 -5.66 14.34
CA ARG A 27 -12.15 -6.56 15.47
C ARG A 27 -11.55 -5.84 16.69
N MET A 28 -10.63 -4.92 16.49
CA MET A 28 -10.02 -4.14 17.57
C MET A 28 -11.02 -3.18 18.22
N GLU A 29 -11.92 -2.60 17.43
CA GLU A 29 -12.97 -1.69 17.91
C GLU A 29 -14.08 -2.41 18.68
N ASN A 30 -14.37 -3.67 18.33
CA ASN A 30 -15.37 -4.49 19.02
C ASN A 30 -15.03 -4.79 20.49
N GLY A 31 -13.75 -4.67 20.89
CA GLY A 31 -13.33 -4.69 22.29
C GLY A 31 -13.37 -6.04 23.02
N ASP A 32 -13.75 -7.13 22.35
CA ASP A 32 -13.79 -8.50 22.90
C ASP A 32 -12.52 -9.28 22.54
N LEU A 33 -11.35 -8.69 22.83
CA LEU A 33 -10.04 -9.28 22.55
C LEU A 33 -9.22 -9.38 23.82
N SER A 34 -8.46 -10.48 23.93
CA SER A 34 -7.41 -10.56 24.93
C SER A 34 -6.26 -9.61 24.59
N LEU A 35 -5.36 -9.36 25.55
CA LEU A 35 -4.16 -8.56 25.32
C LEU A 35 -3.27 -9.19 24.23
N ASP A 36 -3.09 -10.51 24.28
CA ASP A 36 -2.27 -11.24 23.32
C ASP A 36 -2.88 -11.19 21.90
N ASP A 37 -4.21 -11.34 21.80
CA ASP A 37 -4.92 -11.22 20.51
C ASP A 37 -4.80 -9.79 19.95
N SER A 38 -4.93 -8.79 20.81
CA SER A 38 -4.80 -7.37 20.43
C SER A 38 -3.39 -7.06 19.91
N LEU A 39 -2.36 -7.60 20.56
CA LEU A 39 -0.98 -7.48 20.12
C LEU A 39 -0.75 -8.17 18.77
N SER A 40 -1.25 -9.41 18.61
CA SER A 40 -1.12 -10.15 17.35
C SER A 40 -1.80 -9.42 16.19
N LEU A 41 -3.01 -8.89 16.39
CA LEU A 41 -3.74 -8.14 15.37
C LEU A 41 -3.05 -6.81 15.04
N PHE A 42 -2.47 -6.15 16.03
CA PHE A 42 -1.71 -4.92 15.83
C PHE A 42 -0.46 -5.17 14.97
N GLU A 43 0.32 -6.21 15.29
CA GLU A 43 1.50 -6.60 14.51
C GLU A 43 1.13 -6.94 13.06
N GLU A 44 0.06 -7.71 12.87
CA GLU A 44 -0.49 -8.03 11.54
C GLU A 44 -0.87 -6.75 10.79
N GLY A 45 -1.61 -5.85 11.44
CA GLY A 45 -2.05 -4.57 10.88
C GLY A 45 -0.88 -3.69 10.42
N ILE A 46 0.19 -3.60 11.21
CA ILE A 46 1.41 -2.86 10.82
C ILE A 46 2.07 -3.46 9.57
N GLY A 47 2.11 -4.80 9.47
CA GLY A 47 2.64 -5.49 8.30
C GLY A 47 1.84 -5.20 7.02
N LEU A 48 0.52 -5.23 7.13
CA LEU A 48 -0.41 -4.94 6.03
C LEU A 48 -0.31 -3.48 5.61
N ALA A 49 -0.30 -2.54 6.56
CA ALA A 49 -0.16 -1.11 6.27
C ALA A 49 1.15 -0.80 5.51
N ARG A 50 2.27 -1.44 5.90
CA ARG A 50 3.55 -1.33 5.17
C ARG A 50 3.45 -1.88 3.75
N THR A 51 2.79 -3.01 3.57
CA THR A 51 2.57 -3.62 2.25
C THR A 51 1.80 -2.67 1.34
N CYS A 52 0.73 -2.06 1.85
CA CYS A 52 -0.06 -1.07 1.12
C CYS A 52 0.75 0.18 0.78
N SER A 53 1.51 0.72 1.74
CA SER A 53 2.36 1.90 1.50
C SER A 53 3.44 1.63 0.45
N ASN A 54 4.15 0.50 0.53
CA ASN A 54 5.17 0.14 -0.45
C ASN A 54 4.58 0.04 -1.86
N ARG A 55 3.37 -0.53 -1.98
CA ARG A 55 2.68 -0.63 -3.26
C ARG A 55 2.36 0.73 -3.85
N LEU A 56 1.84 1.65 -3.05
CA LEU A 56 1.52 3.01 -3.48
C LEU A 56 2.78 3.74 -3.94
N ASN A 57 3.88 3.61 -3.20
CA ASN A 57 5.18 4.19 -3.57
C ASN A 57 5.70 3.65 -4.91
N ASP A 58 5.55 2.34 -5.15
CA ASP A 58 5.94 1.71 -6.41
C ASP A 58 5.12 2.26 -7.59
N VAL A 59 3.80 2.40 -7.41
CA VAL A 59 2.91 2.98 -8.42
C VAL A 59 3.27 4.45 -8.67
N GLU A 60 3.51 5.24 -7.62
CA GLU A 60 3.92 6.63 -7.73
C GLU A 60 5.25 6.77 -8.50
N GLY A 61 6.26 5.97 -8.14
CA GLY A 61 7.55 5.98 -8.82
C GLY A 61 7.46 5.62 -10.30
N ARG A 62 6.51 4.74 -10.67
CA ARG A 62 6.21 4.43 -12.07
C ARG A 62 5.56 5.60 -12.80
N ILE A 63 4.59 6.28 -12.17
CA ILE A 63 3.95 7.48 -12.72
C ILE A 63 5.00 8.58 -12.95
N GLN A 64 5.86 8.85 -11.97
CA GLN A 64 6.92 9.85 -12.09
C GLN A 64 7.88 9.55 -13.25
N LYS A 65 8.23 8.28 -13.48
CA LYS A 65 9.06 7.87 -14.63
C LYS A 65 8.36 8.07 -15.98
N LEU A 66 7.05 7.81 -16.06
CA LEU A 66 6.27 8.04 -17.28
C LEU A 66 6.19 9.54 -17.61
N VAL A 67 5.89 10.38 -16.62
CA VAL A 67 5.89 11.85 -16.77
C VAL A 67 7.25 12.38 -17.21
N ARG A 68 8.36 11.79 -16.72
CA ARG A 68 9.73 12.15 -17.13
C ARG A 68 10.02 11.88 -18.62
N ILE A 69 9.34 10.90 -19.24
CA ILE A 69 9.58 10.52 -20.64
C ILE A 69 8.88 11.47 -21.62
N GLU A 70 7.73 12.04 -21.25
CA GLU A 70 6.93 12.89 -22.15
C GLU A 70 7.42 14.34 -22.28
N ASP A 71 8.13 14.90 -21.28
CA ASP A 71 8.38 16.36 -21.25
C ASP A 71 9.86 16.81 -21.29
N GLY A 72 10.82 15.91 -21.53
CA GLY A 72 12.21 16.27 -21.90
C GLY A 72 13.04 17.12 -20.92
N LYS A 73 12.47 17.54 -19.80
CA LYS A 73 13.10 18.18 -18.65
C LYS A 73 12.34 17.71 -17.41
N PHE A 74 13.00 17.51 -16.29
CA PHE A 74 12.66 18.18 -15.02
C PHE A 74 13.67 17.79 -13.92
N ILE A 75 14.00 18.80 -13.12
CA ILE A 75 14.73 18.73 -11.86
C ILE A 75 13.73 18.26 -10.80
N LEU A 76 14.11 17.27 -10.00
CA LEU A 76 13.41 16.92 -8.77
C LEU A 76 14.41 17.15 -7.65
N GLU A 77 14.12 18.13 -6.79
CA GLU A 77 14.86 18.33 -5.54
C GLU A 77 14.64 17.12 -4.63
N GLU A 78 15.72 16.70 -3.99
CA GLU A 78 15.78 15.60 -3.04
C GLU A 78 14.76 15.79 -1.91
N PHE A 79 13.95 14.77 -1.66
CA PHE A 79 13.37 14.58 -0.34
C PHE A 79 14.24 13.56 0.39
N GLY A 80 14.87 14.02 1.48
CA GLY A 80 15.67 13.21 2.40
C GLY A 80 14.85 12.42 3.40
#